data_AF-A0A5B0SML1-F1
#
_entry.id   AF-A0A5B0SML1-F1
#
_cell.length_a   1.000
_cell.length_b   1.000
_cell.length_c   1.000
_cell.angle_alpha   90.00
_cell.angle_beta   90.00
_cell.angle_gamma   90.00
#
_symmetry.space_group_name_H-M   'P 1'
#
loop_
_entity.id
_entity.type
_entity.pdbx_description
1 polymer ?
#
loop_
_entity_poly.entity_id
_entity_poly.type
_entity_poly.pdbx_seq_one_letter_code
_entity_poly.pdbx_strand_id
1 'polypeptide(L)'
;MFGNTIAPGGRVAIFFERLATAVALLNWAWVAIMGLATRFSNPRWRCSKMNQQQPLKLINAIILLCDMQERFRTKIFHFEHVEKMAEKMLKASNKLGLPILSTEQNPKALGGTVQGLTELLPPERKPLPKSQFSMLVPEIRTDIASLEPRKHVAILGIEAHICVLQTSLDLLRQGFHVHVRLPFS
;
A
#
# COMPACT_ATOMS: atom_id res chain seq x y z
N MET A 1 -77.77 28.94 -10.22
CA MET A 1 -77.63 28.62 -8.78
C MET A 1 -76.33 29.26 -8.33
N PHE A 2 -76.34 30.47 -7.75
CA PHE A 2 -76.52 30.69 -6.30
C PHE A 2 -75.72 29.66 -5.50
N GLY A 3 -74.69 29.98 -4.71
CA GLY A 3 -74.13 31.27 -4.35
C GLY A 3 -73.05 31.05 -3.28
N ASN A 4 -72.18 32.06 -3.17
CA ASN A 4 -71.69 32.68 -1.93
C ASN A 4 -70.75 31.90 -0.98
N THR A 5 -69.47 32.30 -0.93
CA THR A 5 -68.83 33.34 -0.04
C THR A 5 -68.06 32.61 1.07
N ILE A 6 -66.87 32.97 1.54
CA ILE A 6 -66.43 34.24 2.16
C ILE A 6 -64.88 34.19 2.20
N ALA A 7 -64.19 35.27 1.83
CA ALA A 7 -62.82 35.56 2.28
C ALA A 7 -62.89 36.21 3.68
N PRO A 8 -61.96 35.97 4.63
CA PRO A 8 -60.81 36.88 4.71
C PRO A 8 -59.55 36.32 5.41
N GLY A 9 -58.45 37.08 5.33
CA GLY A 9 -57.36 37.07 6.34
C GLY A 9 -56.16 36.21 5.97
N GLY A 10 -55.06 36.75 5.44
CA GLY A 10 -54.40 37.93 6.00
C GLY A 10 -53.80 37.63 7.38
N ARG A 11 -53.20 36.44 7.60
CA ARG A 11 -52.34 36.16 8.78
C ARG A 11 -51.50 34.87 8.74
N VAL A 12 -51.06 34.38 7.56
CA VAL A 12 -50.23 33.15 7.48
C VAL A 12 -48.85 33.36 6.85
N ALA A 13 -48.65 34.43 6.06
CA ALA A 13 -47.38 34.66 5.37
C ALA A 13 -46.24 35.21 6.26
N ILE A 14 -46.53 35.68 7.48
CA ILE A 14 -45.51 36.23 8.41
C ILE A 14 -45.04 35.17 9.43
N PHE A 15 -45.66 33.99 9.47
CA PHE A 15 -45.29 32.91 10.40
C PHE A 15 -44.28 31.91 9.81
N PHE A 16 -44.22 31.78 8.48
CA PHE A 16 -43.29 30.87 7.82
C PHE A 16 -41.87 31.42 7.65
N GLU A 17 -41.69 32.74 7.67
CA GLU A 17 -40.37 33.37 7.50
C GLU A 17 -39.57 33.48 8.82
N ARG A 18 -40.24 33.40 9.97
CA ARG A 18 -39.58 33.40 11.30
C ARG A 18 -39.28 32.00 11.85
N LEU A 19 -39.79 30.94 11.24
CA LEU A 19 -39.42 29.56 11.61
C LEU A 19 -38.12 29.09 10.93
N ALA A 20 -37.83 29.57 9.72
CA ALA A 20 -36.61 29.21 8.99
C ALA A 20 -35.33 29.79 9.65
N THR A 21 -35.43 30.93 10.33
CA THR A 21 -34.31 31.54 11.07
C THR A 21 -34.09 30.92 12.45
N ALA A 22 -35.12 30.36 13.09
CA ALA A 22 -34.99 29.73 14.40
C ALA A 22 -34.32 28.34 14.35
N VAL A 23 -34.54 27.57 13.27
CA VAL A 23 -33.87 26.27 13.06
C VAL A 23 -32.40 26.46 12.68
N ALA A 24 -32.06 27.54 11.96
CA ALA A 24 -30.68 27.88 11.63
C ALA A 24 -29.87 28.30 12.87
N LEU A 25 -30.45 29.04 13.82
CA LEU A 25 -29.75 29.46 15.03
C LEU A 25 -29.55 28.33 16.05
N LEU A 26 -30.44 27.33 16.09
CA LEU A 26 -30.28 26.16 16.94
C LEU A 26 -29.20 25.18 16.43
N ASN A 27 -28.91 25.18 15.13
CA ASN A 27 -27.87 24.31 14.56
C ASN A 27 -26.44 24.89 14.74
N TRP A 28 -26.30 26.21 14.83
CA TRP A 28 -25.01 26.85 15.14
C TRP A 28 -24.70 26.86 16.64
N ALA A 29 -25.72 26.91 17.50
CA ALA A 29 -25.53 26.81 18.95
C ALA A 29 -25.00 25.44 19.39
N TRP A 30 -25.38 24.34 18.71
CA TRP A 30 -24.83 23.01 18.98
C TRP A 30 -23.37 22.87 18.53
N VAL A 31 -23.01 23.46 17.39
CA VAL A 31 -21.61 23.50 16.90
C VAL A 31 -20.73 24.36 17.80
N ALA A 32 -21.26 25.43 18.39
CA ALA A 32 -20.54 26.29 19.32
C ALA A 32 -20.42 25.70 20.74
N ILE A 33 -21.44 24.97 21.23
CA ILE A 33 -21.43 24.39 22.58
C ILE A 33 -20.66 23.06 22.64
N MET A 34 -20.54 22.33 21.53
CA MET A 34 -19.52 21.27 21.37
C MET A 34 -18.16 21.79 20.88
N GLY A 35 -18.06 23.09 20.60
CA GLY A 35 -16.84 23.83 20.28
C GLY A 35 -15.92 24.06 21.50
N LEU A 36 -15.90 23.12 22.44
CA LEU A 36 -14.80 23.04 23.40
C LEU A 36 -13.56 22.63 22.61
N ALA A 37 -12.73 23.63 22.32
CA ALA A 37 -11.31 23.60 22.06
C ALA A 37 -10.58 22.25 22.26
N THR A 38 -10.89 21.22 21.50
CA THR A 38 -9.88 20.26 21.04
C THR A 38 -9.29 20.84 19.78
N ARG A 39 -8.52 21.90 20.01
CA ARG A 39 -7.16 22.04 19.50
C ARG A 39 -6.85 20.88 18.53
N PHE A 40 -6.79 21.18 17.23
CA PHE A 40 -6.04 20.38 16.25
C PHE A 40 -4.55 20.43 16.65
N SER A 41 -4.25 19.89 17.83
CA SER A 41 -2.95 19.65 18.40
C SER A 41 -2.91 18.18 18.80
N ASN A 42 -3.41 17.30 17.94
CA ASN A 42 -3.04 15.89 18.04
C ASN A 42 -1.60 15.80 17.50
N PRO A 43 -0.57 15.64 18.36
CA PRO A 43 0.82 15.64 17.92
C PRO A 43 1.16 14.41 17.06
N ARG A 44 0.21 13.46 16.94
CA ARG A 44 0.39 12.19 16.22
C ARG A 44 0.56 12.36 14.71
N TRP A 45 0.08 13.48 14.13
CA TRP A 45 0.30 13.82 12.73
C TRP A 45 1.24 15.02 12.55
N ARG A 46 2.07 15.33 13.57
CA ARG A 46 3.20 16.21 13.36
C ARG A 46 4.15 15.49 12.41
N CYS A 47 4.20 16.00 11.19
CA CYS A 47 5.08 15.54 10.15
C CYS A 47 6.53 15.96 10.44
N SER A 48 7.10 15.45 11.54
CA SER A 48 8.50 15.65 11.91
C SER A 48 9.35 14.41 11.60
N LYS A 49 8.76 13.35 11.04
CA LYS A 49 9.43 12.10 10.66
C LYS A 49 9.33 11.75 9.17
N MET A 50 8.88 12.64 8.29
CA MET A 50 8.90 12.36 6.83
C MET A 50 10.31 12.28 6.23
N ASN A 51 11.36 12.58 7.00
CA ASN A 51 12.74 12.56 6.52
C ASN A 51 13.68 11.63 7.31
N GLN A 52 13.17 10.50 7.82
CA GLN A 52 14.02 9.42 8.34
C GLN A 52 13.98 8.23 7.39
N GLN A 53 14.33 8.44 6.12
CA GLN A 53 14.70 7.31 5.26
C GLN A 53 16.01 6.74 5.82
N GLN A 54 15.93 5.62 6.54
CA GLN A 54 17.13 4.93 6.98
C GLN A 54 17.84 4.37 5.74
N PRO A 55 19.14 4.64 5.56
CA PRO A 55 19.87 4.10 4.42
C PRO A 55 19.81 2.57 4.46
N LEU A 56 19.75 1.94 3.28
CA LEU A 56 19.77 0.50 3.18
C LEU A 56 21.08 -0.02 3.81
N LYS A 57 20.97 -0.66 4.97
CA LYS A 57 22.09 -1.41 5.54
C LYS A 57 22.16 -2.75 4.82
N LEU A 58 22.89 -2.77 3.70
CA LEU A 58 22.99 -3.93 2.80
C LEU A 58 23.32 -5.23 3.55
N ILE A 59 24.18 -5.19 4.57
CA ILE A 59 24.56 -6.36 5.37
C ILE A 59 23.40 -6.99 6.18
N ASN A 60 22.30 -6.26 6.40
CA ASN A 60 21.18 -6.69 7.24
C ASN A 60 19.83 -6.70 6.48
N ALA A 61 19.89 -6.82 5.16
CA ALA A 61 18.69 -6.82 4.31
C ALA A 61 18.24 -8.24 3.94
N ILE A 62 16.94 -8.39 3.67
CA ILE A 62 16.32 -9.54 3.01
C ILE A 62 15.90 -9.11 1.60
N ILE A 63 16.17 -9.93 0.60
CA ILE A 63 15.79 -9.67 -0.78
C ILE A 63 14.52 -10.43 -1.10
N LEU A 64 13.50 -9.71 -1.57
CA LEU A 64 12.24 -10.28 -2.03
C LEU A 64 12.14 -10.13 -3.54
N LEU A 65 12.10 -11.24 -4.27
CA LEU A 65 11.83 -11.29 -5.70
C LEU A 65 10.35 -11.55 -5.95
N CYS A 66 9.64 -10.50 -6.39
CA CYS A 66 8.20 -10.48 -6.58
C CYS A 66 7.83 -10.82 -8.03
N ASP A 67 7.26 -12.01 -8.22
CA ASP A 67 6.45 -12.42 -9.38
C ASP A 67 7.09 -12.18 -10.76
N MET A 68 8.41 -12.40 -10.87
CA MET A 68 9.18 -12.22 -12.12
C MET A 68 8.97 -13.40 -13.08
N GLN A 69 7.77 -13.53 -13.66
CA GLN A 69 7.34 -14.71 -14.42
C GLN A 69 7.35 -14.50 -15.94
N GLU A 70 7.50 -15.61 -16.68
CA GLU A 70 7.66 -15.62 -18.15
C GLU A 70 6.52 -14.92 -18.91
N ARG A 71 5.25 -15.10 -18.50
CA ARG A 71 4.12 -14.48 -19.22
C ARG A 71 4.07 -12.95 -19.10
N PHE A 72 4.81 -12.35 -18.16
CA PHE A 72 4.88 -10.90 -18.03
C PHE A 72 5.81 -10.25 -19.05
N ARG A 73 6.70 -11.01 -19.71
CA ARG A 73 7.61 -10.49 -20.75
C ARG A 73 6.91 -9.69 -21.83
N THR A 74 5.70 -10.11 -22.22
CA THR A 74 4.91 -9.47 -23.30
C THR A 74 3.88 -8.47 -22.78
N LYS A 75 3.62 -8.45 -21.48
CA LYS A 75 2.55 -7.64 -20.85
C LYS A 75 3.08 -6.39 -20.16
N ILE A 76 4.34 -6.41 -19.71
CA ILE A 76 4.96 -5.33 -18.95
C ILE A 76 5.90 -4.54 -19.85
N PHE A 77 5.69 -3.22 -19.88
CA PHE A 77 6.58 -2.30 -20.58
C PHE A 77 7.98 -2.31 -19.96
N HIS A 78 9.01 -2.44 -20.79
CA HIS A 78 10.42 -2.57 -20.36
C HIS A 78 10.70 -3.71 -19.38
N PHE A 79 10.01 -4.85 -19.50
CA PHE A 79 10.28 -6.04 -18.68
C PHE A 79 11.77 -6.43 -18.67
N GLU A 80 12.45 -6.39 -19.82
CA GLU A 80 13.88 -6.71 -19.92
C GLU A 80 14.77 -5.84 -19.03
N HIS A 81 14.41 -4.55 -18.84
CA HIS A 81 15.16 -3.68 -17.94
C HIS A 81 14.94 -4.07 -16.48
N VAL A 82 13.72 -4.48 -16.12
CA VAL A 82 13.38 -4.97 -14.78
C VAL A 82 14.13 -6.27 -14.52
N GLU A 83 14.15 -7.19 -15.49
CA GLU A 83 14.87 -8.45 -15.42
C GLU A 83 16.37 -8.24 -15.24
N LYS A 84 17.03 -7.43 -16.09
CA LYS A 84 18.46 -7.13 -15.97
C LYS A 84 18.81 -6.45 -14.64
N MET A 85 17.94 -5.60 -14.13
CA MET A 85 18.13 -4.97 -12.82
C MET A 85 18.01 -6.01 -11.69
N ALA A 86 16.98 -6.86 -11.73
CA ALA A 86 16.80 -7.94 -10.77
C ALA A 86 18.01 -8.90 -10.81
N GLU A 87 18.48 -9.25 -11.99
CA GLU A 87 19.66 -10.09 -12.20
C GLU A 87 20.91 -9.48 -11.53
N LYS A 88 21.19 -8.20 -11.75
CA LYS A 88 22.30 -7.48 -11.10
C LYS A 88 22.18 -7.52 -9.57
N MET A 89 20.98 -7.26 -9.05
CA MET A 89 20.72 -7.25 -7.61
C MET A 89 20.84 -8.64 -7.00
N LEU A 90 20.34 -9.69 -7.65
CA LEU A 90 20.48 -11.07 -7.18
C LEU A 90 21.95 -11.51 -7.19
N LYS A 91 22.71 -11.20 -8.25
CA LYS A 91 24.16 -11.45 -8.31
C LYS A 91 24.91 -10.76 -7.17
N ALA A 92 24.59 -9.49 -6.89
CA ALA A 92 25.18 -8.77 -5.77
C ALA A 92 24.79 -9.39 -4.42
N SER A 93 23.53 -9.79 -4.28
CA SER A 93 22.98 -10.39 -3.05
C SER A 93 23.63 -11.75 -2.74
N ASN A 94 23.84 -12.58 -3.76
CA ASN A 94 24.55 -13.85 -3.63
C ASN A 94 26.00 -13.64 -3.18
N LYS A 95 26.71 -12.67 -3.78
CA LYS A 95 28.09 -12.32 -3.37
C LYS A 95 28.17 -11.80 -1.93
N LEU A 96 27.13 -11.11 -1.47
CA LEU A 96 27.04 -10.54 -0.12
C LEU A 96 26.44 -11.52 0.90
N GLY A 97 26.02 -12.73 0.49
CA GLY A 97 25.39 -13.70 1.38
C GLY A 97 24.03 -13.23 1.94
N LEU A 98 23.28 -12.43 1.17
CA LEU A 98 21.95 -11.96 1.60
C LEU A 98 20.88 -13.03 1.33
N PRO A 99 19.92 -13.22 2.26
CA PRO A 99 18.83 -14.15 2.05
C PRO A 99 17.91 -13.62 0.95
N ILE A 100 17.58 -14.50 0.01
CA ILE A 100 16.68 -14.23 -1.12
C ILE A 100 15.44 -15.11 -0.96
N LEU A 101 14.27 -14.49 -0.97
CA LEU A 101 12.98 -15.16 -1.01
C LEU A 101 12.24 -14.72 -2.27
N SER A 102 11.54 -15.65 -2.91
CA SER A 102 10.89 -15.41 -4.20
C SER A 102 9.47 -15.96 -4.21
N THR A 103 8.58 -15.32 -4.97
CA THR A 103 7.20 -15.75 -5.15
C THR A 103 6.79 -15.78 -6.61
N GLU A 104 5.78 -16.60 -6.92
CA GLU A 104 5.11 -16.66 -8.21
C GLU A 104 3.61 -16.48 -8.03
N GLN A 105 3.03 -15.50 -8.72
CA GLN A 105 1.59 -15.29 -8.75
C GLN A 105 0.97 -16.31 -9.71
N ASN A 106 0.07 -17.17 -9.21
CA ASN A 106 -0.69 -18.14 -10.00
C ASN A 106 0.14 -18.80 -11.15
N PRO A 107 1.20 -19.57 -10.84
CA PRO A 107 2.15 -20.04 -11.85
C PRO A 107 1.51 -20.94 -12.93
N LYS A 108 0.38 -21.59 -12.63
CA LYS A 108 -0.41 -22.34 -13.64
C LYS A 108 -0.87 -21.44 -14.78
N ALA A 109 -1.23 -20.20 -14.48
CA ALA A 109 -1.74 -19.23 -15.45
C ALA A 109 -0.69 -18.23 -15.93
N LEU A 110 0.39 -17.99 -15.17
CA LEU A 110 1.39 -16.95 -15.49
C LEU A 110 2.78 -17.52 -15.82
N GLY A 111 2.95 -18.83 -15.73
CA GLY A 111 4.24 -19.50 -15.94
C GLY A 111 5.14 -19.40 -14.70
N GLY A 112 6.30 -20.04 -14.79
CA GLY A 112 7.32 -19.95 -13.75
C GLY A 112 8.11 -18.65 -13.83
N THR A 113 8.99 -18.47 -12.84
CA THR A 113 10.00 -17.42 -12.80
C THR A 113 10.87 -17.48 -14.05
N VAL A 114 11.30 -16.32 -14.54
CA VAL A 114 12.11 -16.24 -15.75
C VAL A 114 13.41 -17.02 -15.63
N GLN A 115 13.81 -17.69 -16.72
CA GLN A 115 14.98 -18.58 -16.69
C GLN A 115 16.25 -17.87 -16.21
N GLY A 116 16.52 -16.64 -16.71
CA GLY A 116 17.72 -15.88 -16.36
C GLY A 116 17.82 -15.49 -14.87
N LEU A 117 16.72 -15.46 -14.14
CA LEU A 117 16.72 -15.20 -12.69
C LEU A 117 16.69 -16.51 -11.88
N THR A 118 16.14 -17.58 -12.43
CA THR A 118 16.00 -18.88 -11.75
C THR A 118 17.36 -19.44 -11.32
N GLU A 119 18.38 -19.29 -12.16
CA GLU A 119 19.76 -19.73 -11.88
C GLU A 119 20.43 -18.95 -10.73
N LEU A 120 19.91 -17.76 -10.41
CA LEU A 120 20.43 -16.90 -9.34
C LEU A 120 19.69 -17.10 -8.01
N LEU A 121 18.60 -17.87 -8.00
CA LEU A 121 17.86 -18.18 -6.79
C LEU A 121 18.55 -19.31 -6.01
N PRO A 122 18.35 -19.35 -4.67
CA PRO A 122 18.87 -20.46 -3.87
C PRO A 122 18.31 -21.80 -4.38
N PRO A 123 19.15 -22.79 -4.70
CA PRO A 123 18.68 -24.07 -5.27
C PRO A 123 17.80 -24.85 -4.27
N GLU A 124 18.07 -24.66 -2.98
CA GLU A 124 17.31 -25.27 -1.87
C GLU A 124 15.89 -24.72 -1.75
N ARG A 125 15.63 -23.54 -2.32
CA ARG A 125 14.37 -22.80 -2.11
C ARG A 125 13.79 -22.27 -3.42
N LYS A 126 12.84 -23.05 -3.94
CA LYS A 126 12.04 -22.67 -5.11
C LYS A 126 11.14 -21.46 -4.82
N PRO A 127 10.80 -20.67 -5.86
CA PRO A 127 9.76 -19.65 -5.76
C PRO A 127 8.45 -20.20 -5.19
N LEU A 128 7.88 -19.47 -4.24
CA LEU A 128 6.65 -19.89 -3.56
C LEU A 128 5.42 -19.47 -4.38
N PRO A 129 4.53 -20.42 -4.75
CA PRO A 129 3.31 -20.10 -5.47
C PRO A 129 2.33 -19.38 -4.55
N LYS A 130 1.68 -18.32 -5.04
CA LYS A 130 0.64 -17.58 -4.30
C LYS A 130 -0.54 -17.18 -5.17
N SER A 131 -1.69 -17.04 -4.54
CA SER A 131 -2.91 -16.46 -5.12
C SER A 131 -3.17 -15.03 -4.63
N GLN A 132 -2.74 -14.70 -3.40
CA GLN A 132 -2.80 -13.35 -2.85
C GLN A 132 -1.77 -12.42 -3.49
N PHE A 133 -2.07 -11.13 -3.59
CA PHE A 133 -1.16 -10.15 -4.18
C PHE A 133 0.09 -9.91 -3.35
N SER A 134 -0.05 -9.79 -2.02
CA SER A 134 1.07 -9.62 -1.10
C SER A 134 1.97 -10.85 -1.06
N MET A 135 3.29 -10.66 -1.08
CA MET A 135 4.26 -11.75 -0.92
C MET A 135 4.24 -12.37 0.48
N LEU A 136 3.62 -11.71 1.47
CA LEU A 136 3.61 -12.19 2.86
C LEU A 136 2.61 -13.33 3.09
N VAL A 137 2.80 -14.43 2.35
CA VAL A 137 2.18 -15.73 2.62
C VAL A 137 2.78 -16.34 3.90
N PRO A 138 2.09 -17.30 4.56
CA PRO A 138 2.57 -17.90 5.81
C PRO A 138 4.02 -18.41 5.76
N GLU A 139 4.43 -19.00 4.63
CA GLU A 139 5.76 -19.52 4.40
C GLU A 139 6.81 -18.40 4.38
N ILE A 140 6.57 -17.33 3.62
CA ILE A 140 7.45 -16.15 3.56
C ILE A 140 7.54 -15.48 4.93
N ARG A 141 6.43 -15.40 5.67
CA ARG A 141 6.42 -14.84 7.04
C ARG A 141 7.29 -15.66 7.99
N THR A 142 7.20 -16.98 7.88
CA THR A 142 8.02 -17.91 8.67
C THR A 142 9.49 -17.75 8.34
N ASP A 143 9.83 -17.62 7.06
CA ASP A 143 11.21 -17.39 6.65
C ASP A 143 11.75 -16.07 7.18
N ILE A 144 11.00 -14.99 7.03
CA ILE A 144 11.40 -13.67 7.52
C ILE A 144 11.61 -13.71 9.03
N ALA A 145 10.73 -14.39 9.78
CA ALA A 145 10.88 -14.55 11.22
C ALA A 145 12.15 -15.36 11.60
N SER A 146 12.53 -16.35 10.80
CA SER A 146 13.76 -17.13 11.01
C SER A 146 15.05 -16.34 10.73
N LEU A 147 14.92 -15.20 10.04
CA LEU A 147 16.02 -14.33 9.62
C LEU A 147 16.21 -13.09 10.51
N GLU A 148 15.49 -12.98 11.63
CA GLU A 148 15.69 -11.93 12.64
C GLU A 148 17.16 -11.93 13.14
N PRO A 149 17.77 -10.75 13.39
CA PRO A 149 17.17 -9.43 13.57
C PRO A 149 17.13 -8.55 12.31
N ARG A 150 17.02 -9.12 11.10
CA ARG A 150 16.96 -8.34 9.86
C ARG A 150 15.68 -7.50 9.79
N LYS A 151 15.83 -6.17 9.79
CA LYS A 151 14.71 -5.21 9.67
C LYS A 151 14.63 -4.52 8.31
N HIS A 152 15.60 -4.71 7.42
CA HIS A 152 15.58 -4.12 6.08
C HIS A 152 15.11 -5.14 5.06
N VAL A 153 14.23 -4.72 4.16
CA VAL A 153 13.74 -5.56 3.06
C VAL A 153 13.87 -4.79 1.76
N ALA A 154 14.53 -5.39 0.77
CA ALA A 154 14.58 -4.88 -0.58
C ALA A 154 13.64 -5.69 -1.47
N ILE A 155 12.70 -5.01 -2.13
CA ILE A 155 11.74 -5.64 -3.04
C ILE A 155 12.15 -5.36 -4.47
N LEU A 156 12.24 -6.43 -5.26
CA LEU A 156 12.56 -6.45 -6.68
C LEU A 156 11.39 -7.10 -7.41
N GLY A 157 10.99 -6.57 -8.57
CA GLY A 157 10.05 -7.26 -9.46
C GLY A 157 8.77 -6.48 -9.74
N ILE A 158 7.68 -7.20 -9.97
CA ILE A 158 6.44 -6.69 -10.56
C ILE A 158 5.19 -7.27 -9.85
N GLU A 159 4.00 -6.69 -10.00
CA GLU A 159 3.72 -5.36 -10.56
C GLU A 159 3.79 -4.29 -9.49
N ALA A 160 4.35 -3.12 -9.84
CA ALA A 160 4.63 -2.03 -8.91
C ALA A 160 3.39 -1.59 -8.10
N HIS A 161 2.22 -1.54 -8.74
CA HIS A 161 0.98 -1.00 -8.17
C HIS A 161 0.11 -2.06 -7.48
N ILE A 162 0.43 -3.35 -7.62
CA ILE A 162 -0.35 -4.46 -7.05
C ILE A 162 0.53 -5.23 -6.05
N CYS A 163 1.30 -6.20 -6.53
CA CYS A 163 2.03 -7.12 -5.65
C CYS A 163 3.12 -6.39 -4.85
N VAL A 164 3.88 -5.51 -5.49
CA VAL A 164 4.94 -4.73 -4.82
C VAL A 164 4.35 -3.75 -3.81
N LEU A 165 3.30 -3.01 -4.18
CA LEU A 165 2.65 -2.04 -3.29
C LEU A 165 2.04 -2.74 -2.07
N GLN A 166 1.25 -3.79 -2.27
CA GLN A 166 0.61 -4.52 -1.16
C GLN A 166 1.64 -5.15 -0.22
N THR A 167 2.69 -5.76 -0.78
CA THR A 167 3.81 -6.31 0.01
C THR A 167 4.51 -5.22 0.81
N SER A 168 4.78 -4.07 0.19
CA SER A 168 5.42 -2.93 0.86
C SER A 168 4.60 -2.43 2.04
N LEU A 169 3.29 -2.26 1.85
CA LEU A 169 2.38 -1.81 2.91
C LEU A 169 2.34 -2.81 4.08
N ASP A 170 2.28 -4.11 3.79
CA ASP A 170 2.22 -5.13 4.84
C ASP A 170 3.53 -5.26 5.62
N LEU A 171 4.67 -5.08 4.97
CA LEU A 171 5.99 -5.03 5.60
C LEU A 171 6.14 -3.77 6.47
N LEU A 172 5.71 -2.61 5.98
CA LEU A 172 5.72 -1.37 6.76
C LEU A 172 4.85 -1.48 8.01
N ARG A 173 3.67 -2.12 7.91
CA ARG A 173 2.80 -2.40 9.07
C ARG A 173 3.46 -3.30 10.11
N GLN A 174 4.39 -4.16 9.70
CA GLN A 174 5.18 -5.04 10.58
C GLN A 174 6.47 -4.38 11.09
N GLY A 175 6.71 -3.11 10.75
CA GLY A 175 7.87 -2.35 11.23
C GLY A 175 9.17 -2.61 10.46
N PHE A 176 9.11 -3.18 9.26
CA PHE A 176 10.28 -3.31 8.38
C PHE A 176 10.59 -1.99 7.66
N HIS A 177 11.86 -1.77 7.38
CA HIS A 177 12.34 -0.73 6.47
C HIS A 177 12.34 -1.28 5.04
N VAL A 178 11.37 -0.82 4.24
CA VAL A 178 11.17 -1.30 2.87
C VAL A 178 11.90 -0.42 1.86
N HIS A 179 12.67 -1.06 0.99
CA HIS A 179 13.41 -0.45 -0.11
C HIS A 179 12.89 -1.02 -1.42
N VAL A 180 12.12 -0.25 -2.16
CA VAL A 180 11.61 -0.68 -3.47
C VAL A 180 12.61 -0.23 -4.53
N ARG A 181 13.27 -1.18 -5.21
CA ARG A 181 14.14 -0.83 -6.33
C ARG A 181 13.34 -0.92 -7.63
N LEU A 182 12.90 0.24 -8.11
CA LEU A 182 12.32 0.38 -9.43
C LEU A 182 13.44 0.39 -10.49
N PRO A 183 13.18 -0.09 -11.72
CA PRO A 183 14.10 0.04 -12.84
C PRO A 183 14.20 1.52 -13.25
N PHE A 184 15.14 2.26 -12.67
CA PHE A 184 15.49 3.61 -13.14
C PHE A 184 17.01 3.79 -13.07
N SER A 185 17.51 4.25 -14.24
CA SER A 185 18.87 4.47 -14.72
C SER A 185 19.82 3.29 -14.79
#